data_AF-A0A3C0KC78-F1
#
_entry.id   AF-A0A3C0KC78-F1
#
_cell.length_a   1.000
_cell.length_b   1.000
_cell.length_c   1.000
_cell.angle_alpha   90.00
_cell.angle_beta   90.00
_cell.angle_gamma   90.00
#
_symmetry.space_group_name_H-M   'P 1'
#
loop_
_entity.id
_entity.type
_entity.pdbx_description
1 polymer ?
#
loop_
_entity_poly.entity_id
_entity_poly.type
_entity_poly.pdbx_seq_one_letter_code
_entity_poly.pdbx_strand_id
1 'polypeptide(L)'
;PAFKAEIKALFEKAVELEYRYAEDTMPRGVLGLNASMFKGYLRYIANRRATQIGLEPLFPNEENPFPWMSEMIDLKKERNFFETRVIEYQSGGALSWD
;
A
#
# COMPACT_ATOMS: atom_id res chain seq x y z
N PRO A 1 10.98 -9.51 -22.53
CA PRO A 1 10.75 -8.10 -22.93
C PRO A 1 9.26 -7.76 -23.06
N ALA A 2 8.50 -8.51 -23.86
CA ALA A 2 7.05 -8.30 -24.04
C ALA A 2 6.25 -8.42 -22.73
N PHE A 3 6.52 -9.45 -21.92
CA PHE A 3 5.85 -9.64 -20.63
C PHE A 3 6.06 -8.49 -19.63
N LYS A 4 7.26 -7.88 -19.62
CA LYS A 4 7.50 -6.68 -18.78
C LYS A 4 6.61 -5.53 -19.24
N ALA A 5 6.49 -5.31 -20.55
CA ALA A 5 5.64 -4.26 -21.10
C ALA A 5 4.15 -4.49 -20.82
N GLU A 6 3.70 -5.75 -20.89
CA GLU A 6 2.35 -6.15 -20.51
C GLU A 6 2.05 -5.82 -19.04
N ILE A 7 2.96 -6.17 -18.13
CA ILE A 7 2.81 -5.83 -16.71
C ILE A 7 2.75 -4.31 -16.52
N LYS A 8 3.64 -3.55 -17.18
CA LYS A 8 3.61 -2.07 -17.11
C LYS A 8 2.23 -1.52 -17.52
N ALA A 9 1.68 -2.01 -18.64
CA ALA A 9 0.35 -1.59 -19.11
C ALA A 9 -0.78 -1.97 -18.13
N LEU A 10 -0.68 -3.13 -17.47
CA LEU A 10 -1.64 -3.53 -16.44
C LEU A 10 -1.60 -2.60 -15.22
N PHE A 11 -0.41 -2.20 -14.76
CA PHE A 11 -0.27 -1.25 -13.66
C PHE A 11 -0.82 0.13 -14.03
N GLU A 12 -0.52 0.63 -15.22
CA GLU A 12 -1.06 1.92 -15.70
C GLU A 12 -2.59 1.90 -15.75
N LYS A 13 -3.16 0.82 -16.31
CA LYS A 13 -4.62 0.63 -16.35
C LYS A 13 -5.24 0.54 -14.96
N ALA A 14 -4.58 -0.16 -14.03
CA ALA A 14 -5.06 -0.27 -12.66
C ALA A 14 -5.09 1.10 -11.97
N VAL A 15 -4.02 1.90 -12.10
CA VAL A 15 -3.96 3.26 -11.53
C VAL A 15 -5.06 4.15 -12.09
N GLU A 16 -5.34 4.08 -13.40
CA GLU A 16 -6.41 4.86 -14.03
C GLU A 16 -7.81 4.47 -13.51
N LEU A 17 -8.08 3.17 -13.35
CA LEU A 17 -9.36 2.69 -12.83
C LEU A 17 -9.56 3.10 -11.36
N GLU A 18 -8.53 2.98 -10.54
CA GLU A 18 -8.57 3.40 -9.13
C GLU A 18 -8.72 4.91 -8.99
N TYR A 19 -8.10 5.69 -9.89
CA TYR A 19 -8.28 7.15 -9.92
C TYR A 19 -9.73 7.54 -10.22
N ARG A 20 -10.33 6.93 -11.24
CA ARG A 20 -11.75 7.16 -11.57
C ARG A 20 -12.68 6.76 -10.42
N TYR A 21 -12.39 5.63 -9.79
CA TYR A 21 -13.12 5.20 -8.60
C TYR A 21 -13.00 6.21 -7.44
N ALA A 22 -11.81 6.77 -7.21
CA ALA A 22 -11.59 7.79 -6.20
C ALA A 22 -12.33 9.10 -6.52
N GLU A 23 -12.38 9.54 -7.79
CA GLU A 23 -13.15 10.70 -8.21
C GLU A 23 -14.66 10.49 -8.03
N ASP A 24 -15.18 9.32 -8.42
CA ASP A 24 -16.60 8.99 -8.28
C ASP A 24 -17.03 8.88 -6.81
N THR A 25 -16.16 8.35 -5.94
CA THR A 25 -16.43 8.20 -4.50
C THR A 25 -16.27 9.50 -3.72
N MET A 26 -15.41 10.43 -4.16
CA MET A 26 -15.10 11.67 -3.46
C MET A 26 -15.20 12.92 -4.36
N PRO A 27 -16.37 13.22 -4.96
CA PRO A 27 -16.51 14.29 -5.95
C PRO A 27 -16.29 15.71 -5.40
N ARG A 28 -16.43 15.91 -4.08
CA ARG A 28 -16.16 17.20 -3.40
C ARG A 28 -14.97 17.15 -2.44
N GLY A 29 -14.22 16.03 -2.45
CA GLY A 29 -13.22 15.73 -1.42
C GLY A 29 -13.84 15.47 -0.05
N VAL A 30 -13.08 14.81 0.82
CA VAL A 30 -13.38 14.68 2.25
C VAL A 30 -12.37 15.56 2.99
N LEU A 31 -12.74 16.14 4.14
CA LEU A 31 -11.88 17.06 4.87
C LEU A 31 -10.49 16.41 5.13
N GLY A 32 -9.45 16.90 4.45
CA GLY A 32 -8.08 16.36 4.52
C GLY A 32 -7.67 15.34 3.44
N LEU A 33 -8.59 14.96 2.53
CA LEU A 33 -8.36 14.06 1.39
C LEU A 33 -8.92 14.69 0.12
N ASN A 34 -8.04 15.10 -0.79
CA ASN A 34 -8.42 15.52 -2.14
C ASN A 34 -8.06 14.43 -3.16
N ALA A 35 -8.79 14.40 -4.28
CA ALA A 35 -8.57 13.41 -5.34
C ALA A 35 -7.15 13.51 -5.96
N SER A 36 -6.57 14.72 -5.99
CA SER A 36 -5.23 14.95 -6.53
C SER A 36 -4.10 14.34 -5.68
N MET A 37 -4.19 14.42 -4.35
CA MET A 37 -3.26 13.76 -3.43
C MET A 37 -3.46 12.24 -3.46
N PHE A 38 -4.70 11.77 -3.59
CA PHE A 38 -4.97 10.33 -3.76
C PHE A 38 -4.31 9.77 -5.01
N LYS A 39 -4.30 10.54 -6.11
CA LYS A 39 -3.58 10.19 -7.34
C LYS A 39 -2.07 10.03 -7.13
N GLY A 40 -1.45 10.96 -6.40
CA GLY A 40 -0.02 10.87 -6.05
C GLY A 40 0.26 9.62 -5.18
N TYR A 41 -0.59 9.35 -4.20
CA TYR A 41 -0.49 8.17 -3.36
C TYR A 41 -0.61 6.85 -4.15
N LEU A 42 -1.59 6.75 -5.07
CA LEU A 42 -1.76 5.57 -5.91
C LEU A 42 -0.52 5.29 -6.76
N ARG A 43 0.09 6.34 -7.33
CA ARG A 43 1.33 6.22 -8.11
C ARG A 43 2.52 5.81 -7.25
N TYR A 44 2.63 6.36 -6.04
CA TYR A 44 3.64 5.93 -5.06
C TYR A 44 3.51 4.43 -4.73
N ILE A 45 2.30 3.94 -4.47
CA ILE A 45 2.05 2.51 -4.21
C ILE A 45 2.33 1.65 -5.44
N ALA A 46 1.94 2.10 -6.64
CA ALA A 46 2.24 1.41 -7.88
C ALA A 46 3.75 1.25 -8.09
N ASN A 47 4.54 2.29 -7.83
CA ASN A 47 6.00 2.23 -7.87
C ASN A 47 6.56 1.25 -6.83
N ARG A 48 6.09 1.31 -5.57
CA ARG A 48 6.53 0.37 -4.52
C ARG A 48 6.29 -1.07 -4.94
N ARG A 49 5.11 -1.38 -5.49
CA ARG A 49 4.76 -2.72 -5.99
C ARG A 49 5.59 -3.12 -7.22
N ALA A 50 5.82 -2.20 -8.16
CA ALA A 50 6.65 -2.44 -9.33
C ALA A 50 8.10 -2.77 -8.95
N THR A 51 8.70 -2.02 -8.02
CA THR A 51 10.05 -2.28 -7.52
C THR A 51 10.15 -3.62 -6.79
N GLN A 52 9.13 -4.02 -6.02
CA GLN A 52 9.09 -5.32 -5.34
C GLN A 52 9.15 -6.53 -6.29
N ILE A 53 8.64 -6.37 -7.52
CA ILE A 53 8.68 -7.42 -8.55
C ILE A 53 9.83 -7.24 -9.55
N GLY A 54 10.79 -6.36 -9.26
CA GLY A 54 11.98 -6.13 -10.09
C GLY A 54 11.72 -5.36 -11.39
N LEU A 55 10.64 -4.58 -11.44
CA LEU A 55 10.40 -3.59 -12.50
C LEU A 55 10.96 -2.23 -12.08
N GLU A 56 11.30 -1.43 -13.08
CA GLU A 56 11.62 -0.02 -12.88
C GLU A 56 10.36 0.76 -12.47
N PRO A 57 10.50 1.80 -11.64
CA PRO A 57 9.39 2.65 -11.24
C PRO A 57 8.71 3.26 -12.48
N LEU A 58 7.37 3.19 -12.50
CA LEU A 58 6.54 3.60 -13.63
C LEU A 58 6.30 5.11 -13.63
N PHE A 59 6.24 5.71 -12.44
CA PHE A 59 5.95 7.12 -12.24
C PHE A 59 7.14 7.80 -11.54
N PRO A 60 7.97 8.58 -12.23
CA PRO A 60 9.11 9.26 -11.60
C PRO A 60 8.64 10.35 -10.62
N ASN A 61 9.38 10.53 -9.51
CA ASN A 61 9.23 11.62 -8.54
C ASN A 61 7.90 11.70 -7.77
N GLU A 62 7.19 10.59 -7.59
CA GLU A 62 6.01 10.56 -6.70
C GLU A 62 6.44 10.23 -5.28
N GLU A 63 6.32 11.22 -4.39
CA GLU A 63 6.51 11.07 -2.95
C GLU A 63 5.19 10.69 -2.28
N ASN A 64 5.26 10.04 -1.11
CA ASN A 64 4.07 9.67 -0.37
C ASN A 64 3.39 10.92 0.23
N PRO A 65 2.20 11.33 -0.23
CA PRO A 65 1.51 12.50 0.32
C PRO A 65 0.86 12.22 1.69
N PHE A 66 0.82 10.95 2.15
CA PHE A 66 0.23 10.55 3.42
C PHE A 66 1.18 9.66 4.25
N PRO A 67 2.20 10.26 4.90
CA PRO A 67 3.11 9.53 5.79
C PRO A 67 2.37 8.76 6.91
N TRP A 68 1.32 9.37 7.47
CA TRP A 68 0.49 8.77 8.52
C TRP A 68 -0.27 7.52 8.06
N MET A 69 -0.59 7.38 6.76
CA MET A 69 -1.22 6.15 6.25
C MET A 69 -0.22 5.00 6.22
N SER A 70 1.04 5.26 5.87
CA SER A 70 2.08 4.25 5.96
C SER A 70 2.31 3.81 7.39
N GLU A 71 2.31 4.75 8.36
CA GLU A 71 2.39 4.40 9.78
C GLU A 71 1.22 3.54 10.24
N MET A 72 -0.01 3.86 9.85
CA MET A 72 -1.21 3.08 10.20
C MET A 72 -1.26 1.69 9.53
N ILE A 73 -0.68 1.53 8.33
CA ILE A 73 -0.65 0.27 7.59
C ILE A 73 0.53 -0.61 8.02
N ASP A 74 1.70 -0.01 8.26
CA ASP A 74 2.93 -0.71 8.70
C ASP A 74 2.96 -0.92 10.21
N LEU A 75 2.16 -0.20 11.03
CA LEU A 75 1.87 -0.63 12.39
C LEU A 75 1.12 -1.96 12.30
N LYS A 76 1.90 -3.03 12.48
CA LYS A 76 1.42 -4.38 12.77
C LYS A 76 0.31 -4.21 13.80
N LYS A 77 -0.95 -4.45 13.38
CA LYS A 77 -2.12 -4.41 14.27
C LYS A 77 -1.73 -5.10 15.57
N GLU A 78 -1.50 -4.33 16.63
CA GLU A 78 -1.44 -4.88 17.97
C GLU A 78 -2.84 -5.40 18.22
N ARG A 79 -3.07 -6.66 17.85
CA ARG A 79 -4.32 -7.33 18.12
C ARG A 79 -4.38 -7.40 19.63
N ASN A 80 -5.36 -6.73 20.22
CA ASN A 80 -5.64 -6.86 21.63
C ASN A 80 -5.74 -8.35 21.95
N PHE A 81 -4.94 -8.80 22.92
CA PHE A 81 -4.84 -10.18 23.36
C PHE A 81 -6.22 -10.81 23.68
N PHE A 82 -7.21 -9.97 24.00
CA PHE A 82 -8.59 -10.35 24.31
C PHE A 82 -9.52 -10.49 23.10
N GLU A 83 -9.13 -10.03 21.92
CA GLU A 83 -10.01 -9.95 20.73
C GLU A 83 -9.76 -11.07 19.70
N THR A 84 -8.64 -11.81 19.81
CA THR A 84 -8.29 -12.87 18.85
C THR A 84 -7.97 -14.19 19.57
N ARG A 85 -8.50 -15.31 19.05
CA ARG A 85 -8.20 -16.64 19.58
C ARG A 85 -6.70 -16.93 19.47
N VAL A 86 -6.05 -17.18 20.61
CA VAL A 86 -4.62 -17.50 20.70
C VAL A 86 -4.35 -18.80 19.92
N ILE A 87 -3.62 -18.70 18.81
CA ILE A 87 -3.18 -19.85 17.98
C ILE A 87 -1.67 -20.11 18.11
N GLU A 88 -0.92 -19.22 18.76
CA GLU A 88 0.48 -19.43 19.12
C GLU A 88 0.60 -19.66 20.63
N TYR A 89 0.70 -20.92 21.03
CA TYR A 89 1.35 -21.25 22.30
C TYR A 89 2.85 -21.38 22.01
N GLN A 90 3.61 -20.32 22.26
CA GLN A 90 5.03 -20.52 22.56
C GLN A 90 5.09 -21.17 23.94
N SER A 91 5.29 -22.49 23.97
CA SER A 91 5.66 -23.20 25.20
C SER A 91 6.96 -22.55 25.73
N GLY A 92 6.90 -21.94 26.92
CA GLY A 92 7.97 -21.13 27.52
C GLY A 92 9.23 -21.90 27.94
N GLY A 93 9.75 -22.80 27.09
CA GLY A 93 10.94 -23.61 27.33
C GLY A 93 12.09 -23.38 26.35
N ALA A 94 11.99 -22.43 25.41
CA ALA A 94 13.03 -22.17 24.40
C ALA A 94 13.69 -20.79 24.53
N LEU A 95 13.80 -20.26 25.75
CA LEU A 95 14.74 -19.16 26.03
C LEU A 95 16.11 -19.78 26.34
N SER A 96 16.96 -19.93 25.33
CA SER A 96 18.39 -20.10 25.56
C SER A 96 18.97 -18.73 25.92
N TRP A 97 19.36 -18.58 27.18
CA TRP A 97 20.21 -17.48 27.59
C TRP A 97 21.64 -17.90 27.30
N ASP A 98 22.19 -17.42 26.20
CA ASP A 98 23.64 -17.30 25.96
C ASP A 98 23.92 -15.87 25.50
#